data_AF-A0A5C0ZLN9-F1
#
_entry.id   AF-A0A5C0ZLN9-F1
#
_cell.length_a   1.000
_cell.length_b   1.000
_cell.length_c   1.000
_cell.angle_alpha   90.00
_cell.angle_beta   90.00
_cell.angle_gamma   90.00
#
_symmetry.space_group_name_H-M   'P 1'
#
loop_
_entity.id
_entity.type
_entity.pdbx_description
1 polymer ?
#
loop_
_entity_poly.entity_id
_entity_poly.type
_entity_poly.pdbx_seq_one_letter_code
_entity_poly.pdbx_strand_id
1 'polypeptide(L)'
;MYTEEEKNQKFEEICQRIEQGEALRNILRYGNPPLSQTVFYDMLKQEDKNVRYARAREIYAEQMFEEIIEIADERNADVNIGDDGKMYVDGEAIQRSRLRVDTRKWMLSKLMPKKYGDKLEVDQKADVTFTWNEQKTYEANEKTD
;
A
#
# COMPACT_ATOMS: atom_id res chain seq x y z
N MET A 1 -4.71 1.14 -33.14
CA MET A 1 -5.29 0.26 -32.11
C MET A 1 -4.15 -0.66 -31.68
N TYR A 2 -3.83 -0.74 -30.39
CA TYR A 2 -2.69 -1.54 -29.92
C TYR A 2 -2.94 -3.02 -30.17
N THR A 3 -1.93 -3.72 -30.69
CA THR A 3 -1.89 -5.18 -30.74
C THR A 3 -1.80 -5.74 -29.32
N GLU A 4 -2.17 -7.01 -29.13
CA GLU A 4 -2.12 -7.63 -27.80
C GLU A 4 -0.69 -7.73 -27.27
N GLU A 5 0.29 -7.93 -28.16
CA GLU A 5 1.72 -7.94 -27.81
C GLU A 5 2.20 -6.57 -27.31
N GLU A 6 1.85 -5.48 -28.03
CA GLU A 6 2.18 -4.12 -27.59
C GLU A 6 1.52 -3.78 -26.26
N LYS A 7 0.28 -4.25 -26.03
CA LYS A 7 -0.40 -4.07 -24.75
C LYS A 7 0.33 -4.79 -23.62
N ASN A 8 0.80 -6.01 -23.85
CA ASN A 8 1.54 -6.79 -22.86
C ASN A 8 2.87 -6.12 -22.52
N GLN A 9 3.61 -5.68 -23.53
CA GLN A 9 4.88 -4.96 -23.33
C GLN A 9 4.67 -3.66 -22.55
N LYS A 10 3.66 -2.87 -22.93
CA LYS A 10 3.34 -1.61 -22.23
C LYS A 10 2.87 -1.86 -20.81
N PHE A 11 2.08 -2.90 -20.58
CA PHE A 11 1.60 -3.26 -19.27
C PHE A 11 2.75 -3.63 -18.32
N GLU A 12 3.72 -4.40 -18.81
CA GLU A 12 4.91 -4.75 -18.02
C GLU A 12 5.80 -3.53 -17.75
N GLU A 13 6.00 -2.66 -18.75
CA GLU A 13 6.71 -1.37 -18.58
C GLU A 13 6.06 -0.53 -17.46
N ILE A 14 4.71 -0.47 -17.44
CA ILE A 14 3.97 0.26 -16.41
C ILE A 14 4.20 -0.34 -15.02
N CYS A 15 4.15 -1.67 -14.90
CA CYS A 15 4.36 -2.33 -13.61
C CYS A 15 5.78 -2.07 -13.08
N GLN A 16 6.80 -2.18 -13.94
CA GLN A 16 8.19 -1.92 -13.55
C GLN A 16 8.42 -0.47 -13.10
N ARG A 17 7.81 0.51 -13.77
CA ARG A 17 7.93 1.92 -13.38
C ARG A 17 7.20 2.23 -12.08
N ILE A 18 6.07 1.57 -11.82
CA ILE A 18 5.39 1.66 -10.52
C ILE A 18 6.27 1.10 -9.40
N GLU A 19 6.90 -0.04 -9.64
CA GLU A 19 7.83 -0.66 -8.69
C GLU A 19 9.04 0.23 -8.38
N GLN A 20 9.41 1.14 -9.29
CA GLN A 20 10.48 2.12 -9.12
C GLN A 20 10.04 3.42 -8.44
N GLY A 21 8.79 3.55 -8.01
CA GLY A 21 8.31 4.74 -7.31
C GLY A 21 7.44 5.68 -8.15
N GLU A 22 7.26 5.42 -9.46
CA GLU A 22 6.59 6.37 -10.33
C GLU A 22 5.06 6.30 -10.22
N ALA A 23 4.41 7.46 -10.11
CA ALA A 23 2.96 7.54 -10.08
C ALA A 23 2.35 7.08 -11.42
N LEU A 24 1.35 6.18 -11.37
CA LEU A 24 0.63 5.68 -12.56
C LEU A 24 0.20 6.81 -13.51
N ARG A 25 -0.26 7.95 -12.97
CA ARG A 25 -0.68 9.10 -13.76
C ARG A 25 0.45 9.65 -14.65
N ASN A 26 1.67 9.68 -14.12
CA ASN A 26 2.84 10.18 -14.85
C ASN A 26 3.25 9.17 -15.91
N ILE A 27 3.30 7.88 -15.57
CA ILE A 27 3.63 6.80 -16.51
C ILE A 27 2.69 6.84 -17.73
N LEU A 28 1.38 6.93 -17.50
CA LEU A 28 0.39 6.95 -18.58
C LEU A 28 0.47 8.21 -19.44
N ARG A 29 0.73 9.37 -18.82
CA ARG A 29 0.77 10.67 -19.50
C ARG A 29 2.05 10.89 -20.29
N TYR A 30 3.19 10.53 -19.71
CA TYR A 30 4.53 10.80 -20.23
C TYR A 30 5.19 9.57 -20.85
N GLY A 31 4.49 8.44 -20.91
CA GLY A 31 4.88 7.31 -21.75
C GLY A 31 4.96 7.72 -23.22
N ASN A 32 5.82 7.03 -23.97
CA ASN A 32 5.93 7.22 -25.42
C ASN A 32 5.60 5.89 -26.14
N PRO A 33 4.46 5.79 -26.85
CA PRO A 33 3.36 6.76 -26.89
C PRO A 33 2.60 6.83 -25.53
N PRO A 34 1.86 7.93 -25.27
CA PRO A 34 0.99 8.02 -24.09
C PRO A 34 -0.11 6.96 -24.13
N LEU A 35 -0.49 6.46 -22.96
CA LEU A 35 -1.55 5.47 -22.80
C LEU A 35 -2.74 6.08 -22.07
N SER A 36 -3.95 5.83 -22.57
CA SER A 36 -5.16 6.32 -21.89
C SER A 36 -5.44 5.48 -20.65
N GLN A 37 -6.01 6.11 -19.62
CA GLN A 37 -6.46 5.40 -18.41
C GLN A 37 -7.48 4.31 -18.75
N THR A 38 -8.40 4.57 -19.68
CA THR A 38 -9.42 3.60 -20.10
C THR A 38 -8.80 2.33 -20.67
N VAL A 39 -7.77 2.46 -21.52
CA VAL A 39 -7.09 1.30 -22.11
C VAL A 39 -6.33 0.52 -21.02
N PHE A 40 -5.66 1.22 -20.11
CA PHE A 40 -4.98 0.58 -18.99
C PHE A 40 -5.95 -0.21 -18.08
N TYR A 41 -7.10 0.38 -17.72
CA TYR A 41 -8.10 -0.32 -16.92
C TYR A 41 -8.77 -1.48 -17.66
N ASP A 42 -8.87 -1.40 -18.99
CA ASP A 42 -9.35 -2.53 -19.79
C ASP A 42 -8.37 -3.71 -19.74
N MET A 43 -7.06 -3.46 -19.77
CA MET A 43 -6.03 -4.50 -19.58
C MET A 43 -6.15 -5.19 -18.22
N LEU A 44 -6.48 -4.45 -17.15
CA LEU A 44 -6.61 -4.98 -15.78
C LEU A 44 -7.84 -5.90 -15.58
N LYS A 45 -8.71 -6.06 -16.58
CA LYS A 45 -9.78 -7.06 -16.55
C LYS A 45 -9.26 -8.48 -16.73
N GLN A 46 -8.05 -8.65 -17.28
CA GLN A 46 -7.36 -9.94 -17.33
C GLN A 46 -6.78 -10.24 -15.94
N GLU A 47 -7.07 -11.42 -15.38
CA GLU A 47 -6.78 -11.75 -13.99
C GLU A 47 -5.27 -11.79 -13.70
N ASP A 48 -4.47 -12.31 -14.63
CA ASP A 48 -3.01 -12.33 -14.57
C ASP A 48 -2.42 -10.91 -14.47
N LYS A 49 -2.95 -9.98 -15.28
CA LYS A 49 -2.56 -8.56 -15.22
C LYS A 49 -3.00 -7.92 -13.93
N ASN A 50 -4.20 -8.24 -13.43
CA ASN A 50 -4.66 -7.73 -12.14
C ASN A 50 -3.72 -8.13 -10.99
N VAL A 51 -3.35 -9.41 -10.93
CA VAL A 51 -2.41 -9.94 -9.93
C VAL A 51 -1.02 -9.31 -10.07
N ARG A 52 -0.50 -9.22 -11.30
CA ARG A 52 0.80 -8.59 -11.58
C ARG A 52 0.83 -7.12 -11.15
N TYR A 53 -0.24 -6.38 -11.42
CA TYR A 53 -0.39 -4.99 -11.00
C TYR A 53 -0.50 -4.86 -9.48
N ALA A 54 -1.29 -5.71 -8.82
CA ALA A 54 -1.38 -5.72 -7.36
C ALA A 54 -0.01 -5.94 -6.72
N ARG A 55 0.81 -6.86 -7.26
CA ARG A 55 2.19 -7.08 -6.80
C ARG A 55 3.09 -5.85 -7.01
N ALA A 56 2.98 -5.17 -8.15
CA ALA A 56 3.70 -3.92 -8.38
C ALA A 56 3.33 -2.84 -7.36
N ARG A 57 2.04 -2.77 -6.98
CA ARG A 57 1.56 -1.83 -5.95
C ARG A 57 2.09 -2.15 -4.55
N GLU A 58 2.29 -3.43 -4.21
CA GLU A 58 2.94 -3.84 -2.96
C GLU A 58 4.41 -3.40 -2.93
N ILE A 59 5.16 -3.65 -4.00
CA ILE A 59 6.57 -3.24 -4.10
C ILE A 59 6.69 -1.71 -4.06
N TYR A 60 5.80 -0.99 -4.75
CA TYR A 60 5.75 0.46 -4.66
C TYR A 60 5.54 0.96 -3.23
N ALA A 61 4.71 0.27 -2.44
CA ALA A 61 4.52 0.61 -1.04
C ALA A 61 5.78 0.32 -0.19
N GLU A 62 6.57 -0.71 -0.51
CA GLU A 62 7.87 -0.91 0.15
C GLU A 62 8.87 0.21 -0.21
N GLN A 63 8.94 0.62 -1.47
CA GLN A 63 9.77 1.77 -1.89
C GLN A 63 9.37 3.06 -1.18
N MET A 64 8.07 3.35 -1.10
CA MET A 64 7.57 4.52 -0.38
C MET A 64 7.95 4.51 1.10
N PHE A 65 8.11 3.33 1.72
CA PHE A 65 8.56 3.22 3.09
C PHE A 65 10.04 3.62 3.23
N GLU A 66 10.91 3.12 2.36
CA GLU A 66 12.34 3.51 2.35
C GLU A 66 12.51 5.01 2.04
N GLU A 67 11.75 5.55 1.07
CA GLU A 67 11.75 6.99 0.76
C GLU A 67 11.36 7.88 1.96
N ILE A 68 10.49 7.39 2.88
CA ILE A 68 10.15 8.16 4.09
C ILE A 68 11.40 8.42 4.93
N ILE A 69 12.27 7.41 5.05
CA ILE A 69 13.50 7.51 5.84
C ILE A 69 14.44 8.53 5.18
N GLU A 70 14.62 8.44 3.86
CA GLU A 70 15.45 9.38 3.11
C GLU A 70 14.96 10.83 3.25
N ILE A 71 13.65 11.07 3.13
CA ILE A 71 13.06 12.41 3.28
C ILE A 71 13.23 12.93 4.71
N ALA A 72 13.09 12.06 5.71
CA ALA A 72 13.21 12.46 7.11
C ALA A 72 14.67 12.78 7.50
N ASP A 73 15.65 12.08 6.91
CA ASP A 73 17.07 12.24 7.20
C ASP A 73 17.78 13.31 6.34
N GLU A 74 17.09 13.90 5.36
CA GLU A 74 17.65 14.90 4.45
C GLU A 74 17.94 16.24 5.17
N ARG A 75 19.19 16.45 5.60
CA ARG A 75 19.57 17.58 6.49
C ARG A 75 19.73 18.95 5.84
N ASN A 76 19.85 19.01 4.51
CA ASN A 76 20.23 20.23 3.77
C ASN A 76 19.21 20.70 2.74
N ALA A 77 18.07 20.02 2.58
CA ALA A 77 17.05 20.40 1.59
C ALA A 77 16.25 21.66 1.99
N ASP A 78 16.35 22.07 3.25
CA ASP A 78 15.51 23.12 3.83
C ASP A 78 16.27 24.44 4.06
N VAL A 79 17.40 24.64 3.38
CA VAL A 79 18.21 25.85 3.53
C VAL A 79 18.50 26.50 2.19
N ASN A 80 18.09 27.75 2.06
CA ASN A 80 18.40 28.58 0.89
C ASN A 80 19.58 29.51 1.20
N ILE A 81 20.37 29.82 0.17
CA ILE A 81 21.42 30.83 0.25
C ILE A 81 20.84 32.11 -0.35
N GLY A 82 20.76 33.16 0.47
CA GLY A 82 20.35 34.48 0.00
C GLY A 82 21.45 35.16 -0.81
N ASP A 83 21.09 36.23 -1.52
CA ASP A 83 22.04 37.02 -2.32
C ASP A 83 23.21 37.61 -1.49
N ASP A 84 23.03 37.72 -0.16
CA ASP A 84 24.06 38.15 0.79
C ASP A 84 25.00 37.02 1.25
N GLY A 85 24.88 35.82 0.66
CA GLY A 85 25.68 34.64 0.99
C GLY A 85 25.31 33.98 2.31
N LYS A 86 24.25 34.43 3.00
CA LYS A 86 23.79 33.83 4.25
C LYS A 86 22.79 32.70 4.00
N MET A 87 22.82 31.74 4.91
CA MET A 87 21.91 30.62 4.95
C MET A 87 20.62 31.00 5.68
N TYR A 88 19.48 30.74 5.05
CA TYR A 88 18.15 30.95 5.62
C TYR A 88 17.35 29.66 5.56
N VAL A 89 16.64 29.36 6.66
CA VAL A 89 15.75 28.21 6.73
C VAL A 89 14.52 28.46 5.86
N ASP A 90 14.26 27.55 4.94
CA ASP A 90 13.08 27.54 4.09
C ASP A 90 11.94 26.80 4.80
N GLY A 91 11.04 27.57 5.41
CA GLY A 91 9.87 27.01 6.08
C GLY A 91 8.91 26.29 5.13
N GLU A 92 8.88 26.65 3.83
CA GLU A 92 8.05 25.94 2.85
C GLU A 92 8.63 24.54 2.58
N ALA A 93 9.95 24.44 2.42
CA ALA A 93 10.65 23.18 2.21
C ALA A 93 10.41 22.21 3.38
N ILE A 94 10.55 22.67 4.63
CA ILE A 94 10.27 21.86 5.84
C ILE A 94 8.83 21.32 5.82
N GLN A 95 7.86 22.20 5.57
CA GLN A 95 6.45 21.81 5.59
C GLN A 95 6.11 20.87 4.43
N ARG A 96 6.76 21.04 3.28
CA ARG A 96 6.64 20.14 2.13
C ARG A 96 7.23 18.76 2.45
N SER A 97 8.39 18.69 3.09
CA SER A 97 9.02 17.43 3.51
C SER A 97 8.14 16.70 4.53
N ARG A 98 7.60 17.41 5.52
CA ARG A 98 6.60 16.86 6.46
C ARG A 98 5.36 16.34 5.74
N LEU A 99 4.78 17.13 4.83
CA LEU A 99 3.59 16.72 4.06
C LEU A 99 3.87 15.49 3.19
N ARG A 100 5.07 15.38 2.59
CA ARG A 100 5.49 14.21 1.81
C ARG A 100 5.53 12.95 2.67
N VAL A 101 6.09 13.03 3.88
CA VAL A 101 6.15 11.91 4.84
C VAL A 101 4.74 11.52 5.28
N ASP A 102 3.92 12.48 5.70
CA ASP A 102 2.57 12.21 6.22
C ASP A 102 1.65 11.63 5.13
N THR A 103 1.74 12.15 3.90
CA THR A 103 0.99 11.61 2.75
C THR A 103 1.40 10.17 2.45
N ARG A 104 2.71 9.85 2.48
CA ARG A 104 3.20 8.49 2.26
C ARG A 104 2.72 7.55 3.36
N LYS A 105 2.83 7.93 4.64
CA LYS A 105 2.31 7.13 5.77
C LYS A 105 0.82 6.83 5.61
N TRP A 106 0.01 7.85 5.28
CA TRP A 106 -1.41 7.66 5.01
C TRP A 106 -1.65 6.68 3.87
N MET A 107 -0.96 6.84 2.74
CA MET A 107 -1.06 5.91 1.60
C MET A 107 -0.65 4.48 1.98
N LEU A 108 0.44 4.30 2.72
CA LEU A 108 0.93 2.99 3.18
C LEU A 108 -0.13 2.27 4.04
N SER A 109 -0.80 2.99 4.94
CA SER A 109 -1.88 2.43 5.76
C SER A 109 -3.05 1.88 4.93
N LYS A 110 -3.25 2.38 3.70
CA LYS A 110 -4.31 1.97 2.78
C LYS A 110 -3.86 0.91 1.77
N LEU A 111 -2.61 0.99 1.31
CA LEU A 111 -2.05 0.05 0.33
C LEU A 111 -1.69 -1.29 0.98
N MET A 112 -1.12 -1.26 2.18
CA MET A 112 -0.71 -2.46 2.92
C MET A 112 -1.23 -2.43 4.36
N PRO A 113 -2.56 -2.44 4.58
CA PRO A 113 -3.17 -2.29 5.90
C PRO A 113 -2.73 -3.36 6.91
N LYS A 114 -2.39 -4.57 6.43
CA LYS A 114 -1.88 -5.65 7.29
C LYS A 114 -0.49 -5.34 7.89
N LYS A 115 0.35 -4.61 7.15
CA LYS A 115 1.74 -4.29 7.55
C LYS A 115 1.85 -2.91 8.20
N TYR A 116 1.15 -1.92 7.64
CA TYR A 116 1.28 -0.50 7.98
C TYR A 116 -0.02 0.14 8.47
N GLY A 117 -1.09 -0.64 8.67
CA GLY A 117 -2.32 -0.14 9.26
C GLY A 117 -2.21 0.02 10.77
N ASP A 118 -2.94 0.99 11.32
CA ASP A 118 -3.04 1.18 12.76
C ASP A 118 -3.68 -0.04 13.42
N LYS A 119 -2.99 -0.63 14.39
CA LYS A 119 -3.53 -1.72 15.20
C LYS A 119 -4.28 -1.12 16.38
N LEU A 120 -5.60 -1.27 16.39
CA LEU A 120 -6.42 -1.03 17.57
C LEU A 120 -6.45 -2.29 18.41
N GLU A 121 -5.79 -2.27 19.57
CA GLU A 121 -6.01 -3.28 20.60
C GLU A 121 -7.34 -3.00 21.29
N VAL A 122 -8.31 -3.89 21.10
CA VAL A 122 -9.60 -3.84 21.78
C VAL A 122 -9.57 -4.88 22.90
N ASP A 123 -9.37 -4.43 24.14
CA ASP A 123 -9.46 -5.29 25.33
C ASP A 123 -10.95 -5.61 25.60
N GLN A 124 -11.42 -6.77 25.15
CA GLN A 124 -12.75 -7.27 25.48
C GLN A 124 -12.67 -8.20 26.69
N LYS A 125 -12.97 -7.66 27.88
CA LYS A 125 -13.26 -8.48 29.06
C LYS A 125 -14.63 -9.12 28.91
N ALA A 126 -14.66 -10.37 28.46
CA ALA A 126 -15.87 -11.17 28.46
C ALA A 126 -15.91 -12.04 29.72
N ASP A 127 -16.91 -11.79 30.59
CA ASP A 127 -17.23 -12.69 31.71
C ASP A 127 -17.89 -13.96 31.16
N VAL A 128 -17.09 -14.99 30.89
CA VAL A 128 -17.59 -16.27 30.42
C VAL A 128 -18.08 -17.10 31.60
N THR A 129 -19.39 -17.16 31.80
CA THR A 129 -20.00 -18.06 32.79
C THR A 129 -20.22 -19.43 32.15
N PHE A 130 -19.40 -20.43 32.53
CA PHE A 130 -19.58 -21.82 32.10
C PHE A 130 -20.63 -22.50 32.99
N THR A 131 -21.73 -22.97 32.37
CA THR A 131 -22.70 -23.85 33.04
C THR A 131 -22.50 -25.28 32.55
N TRP A 132 -22.15 -26.18 33.48
CA TRP A 132 -22.06 -27.61 33.23
C TRP A 132 -23.44 -28.23 33.35
N ASN A 133 -23.88 -28.96 32.32
CA ASN A 133 -25.16 -29.67 32.33
C ASN A 133 -24.89 -31.17 32.28
N GLU A 134 -24.98 -31.85 33.42
CA GLU A 134 -24.81 -33.31 33.51
C GLU A 134 -26.04 -34.01 32.93
N GLN A 135 -25.88 -34.66 31.77
CA GLN A 135 -26.86 -35.62 31.27
C GLN A 135 -26.61 -36.98 31.92
N LYS A 136 -27.54 -37.44 32.76
CA LYS A 136 -27.55 -38.81 33.27
C LYS A 136 -27.80 -39.80 32.12
N THR A 137 -26.86 -40.72 31.88
CA THR A 137 -27.06 -41.87 31.00
C THR A 137 -27.76 -43.01 31.73
N TYR A 138 -28.67 -43.68 31.03
CA TYR A 138 -29.57 -44.72 31.51
C TYR A 138 -28.83 -46.06 31.71
N GLU A 139 -29.04 -46.73 32.85
CA GLU A 139 -28.75 -48.17 32.97
C GLU A 139 -29.95 -48.96 32.45
N ALA A 140 -29.79 -49.54 31.26
CA ALA A 140 -30.64 -50.62 30.78
C ALA A 140 -30.30 -51.89 31.57
N ASN A 141 -31.13 -52.26 32.54
CA ASN A 141 -31.10 -53.61 33.10
C ASN A 141 -31.79 -54.57 32.13
N GLU A 142 -31.02 -55.08 31.17
CA GLU A 142 -31.25 -56.40 30.61
C GLU A 142 -30.92 -57.44 31.70
N LYS A 143 -31.92 -58.26 32.07
CA LYS A 143 -31.69 -59.67 32.37
C LYS A 143 -33.00 -60.46 32.26
N THR A 144 -32.98 -61.30 31.24
CA THR A 144 -33.79 -62.47 30.91
C THR A 144 -33.81 -63.52 32.03
N ASP A 145 -35.01 -63.96 32.44
CA ASP A 145 -35.53 -65.34 32.42
C ASP A 145 -36.73 -65.49 33.40
#